data_AF-A0A1X7V1H4-F1
#
_entry.id   AF-A0A1X7V1H4-F1
#
_cell.length_a   1.000
_cell.length_b   1.000
_cell.length_c   1.000
_cell.angle_alpha   90.00
_cell.angle_beta   90.00
_cell.angle_gamma   90.00
#
_symmetry.space_group_name_H-M   'P 1'
#
loop_
_entity.id
_entity.type
_entity.pdbx_description
1 polymer ?
#
loop_
_entity_poly.entity_id
_entity_poly.type
_entity_poly.pdbx_seq_one_letter_code
_entity_poly.pdbx_strand_id
1 'polypeptide(L)' 'MVHDCCVPGCSNNSTREAHLSFFSLPLKRKSLLKQWVHAIGRKNLQLNKHTRICSEHFIQANGRLLRKD' A
#
# COMPACT_ATOMS: atom_id res chain seq x y z
N MET A 1 -16.41 -0.39 6.89
CA MET A 1 -15.70 -1.18 5.87
C MET A 1 -14.29 -1.43 6.37
N VAL A 2 -13.80 -2.66 6.30
CA VAL A 2 -12.42 -3.00 6.69
C VAL A 2 -11.51 -2.70 5.49
N HIS A 3 -10.38 -2.05 5.75
CA HIS A 3 -9.33 -1.85 4.77
C HIS A 3 -8.16 -2.76 5.09
N ASP A 4 -7.84 -3.67 4.18
CA ASP A 4 -6.68 -4.54 4.28
C ASP A 4 -5.51 -4.00 3.46
N CYS A 5 -4.30 -4.19 3.98
CA CYS A 5 -3.08 -3.84 3.25
C CYS A 5 -2.87 -4.77 2.05
N CYS A 6 -2.55 -4.21 0.88
CA CYS A 6 -2.31 -5.00 -0.33
C CYS A 6 -0.87 -5.55 -0.46
N VAL A 7 0.04 -5.11 0.41
CA VAL A 7 1.45 -5.51 0.38
C VAL A 7 1.55 -7.01 0.76
N PRO A 8 2.24 -7.84 -0.03
CA PRO A 8 2.40 -9.25 0.28
C PRO A 8 3.17 -9.42 1.60
N GLY A 9 2.65 -10.25 2.49
CA GLY A 9 3.21 -10.45 3.84
C GLY A 9 2.68 -9.46 4.88
N CYS A 10 1.96 -8.41 4.47
CA CYS A 10 1.30 -7.51 5.40
C CYS A 10 -0.11 -7.99 5.70
N SER A 11 -0.41 -8.21 6.98
CA SER A 11 -1.73 -8.62 7.47
C SER A 11 -2.44 -7.47 8.22
N ASN A 12 -1.94 -6.25 8.05
CA ASN A 12 -2.47 -5.06 8.71
C ASN A 12 -3.83 -4.72 8.12
N ASN A 13 -4.79 -4.50 9.01
CA ASN A 13 -6.14 -4.10 8.63
C ASN A 13 -6.59 -2.92 9.50
N SER A 14 -7.52 -2.11 8.98
CA SER A 14 -7.96 -0.89 9.64
C SER A 14 -8.74 -1.10 10.93
N THR A 15 -9.11 -2.35 11.24
CA THR A 15 -9.86 -2.70 12.46
C THR A 15 -8.95 -3.14 13.60
N ARG A 16 -7.86 -3.87 13.31
CA ARG A 16 -6.83 -4.26 14.28
C ARG A 16 -5.83 -3.14 14.48
N GLU A 17 -5.41 -2.52 13.39
CA GLU A 17 -4.35 -1.52 13.37
C GLU A 17 -4.95 -0.11 13.20
N ALA A 18 -5.78 0.31 14.16
CA ALA A 18 -6.45 1.61 14.12
C ALA A 18 -5.49 2.81 14.13
N HIS A 19 -4.25 2.60 14.58
CA HIS A 19 -3.20 3.61 14.59
C HIS A 19 -2.51 3.78 13.22
N LEU A 20 -2.69 2.83 12.29
CA LEU A 20 -2.12 2.89 10.95
C LEU A 20 -3.05 3.65 10.01
N SER A 21 -2.45 4.53 9.20
CA SER A 21 -3.18 5.22 8.14
C SER A 21 -3.19 4.38 6.86
N PHE A 22 -4.36 4.20 6.25
CA PHE A 22 -4.52 3.42 5.04
C PHE A 22 -4.61 4.34 3.83
N PHE A 23 -3.53 4.39 3.04
CA PHE A 23 -3.42 5.22 1.85
C PHE A 23 -3.97 4.50 0.62
N SER A 24 -4.66 5.26 -0.22
CA SER A 24 -5.14 4.78 -1.52
C SER A 24 -4.00 4.73 -2.52
N LEU A 25 -4.05 3.80 -3.46
CA LEU A 25 -3.13 3.79 -4.59
C LEU A 25 -3.25 5.09 -5.40
N PRO A 26 -2.13 5.64 -5.89
CA PRO A 26 -2.13 6.82 -6.75
C PRO A 26 -2.59 6.48 -8.17
N LEU A 27 -3.85 6.04 -8.33
CA LEU A 27 -4.44 5.62 -9.61
C LEU A 27 -4.41 6.74 -10.67
N LYS A 28 -4.46 8.00 -10.22
CA LYS A 28 -4.33 9.19 -11.07
C LYS A 28 -2.90 9.39 -11.58
N ARG A 29 -1.88 9.00 -10.80
CA ARG A 29 -0.45 9.15 -11.15
C ARG A 29 0.15 7.80 -11.56
N LYS A 30 -0.03 7.45 -12.84
CA LYS A 30 0.43 6.18 -13.42
C LYS A 30 1.93 5.91 -13.20
N SER A 31 2.78 6.93 -13.25
CA SER A 31 4.23 6.78 -13.02
C SER A 31 4.56 6.36 -11.59
N LEU A 32 3.92 7.02 -10.60
CA LEU A 32 4.06 6.67 -9.20
C LEU A 32 3.43 5.30 -8.91
N LEU A 33 2.27 5.01 -9.51
CA LEU A 33 1.61 3.72 -9.42
C LEU A 33 2.51 2.57 -9.90
N LYS A 34 3.21 2.75 -11.03
CA LYS A 34 4.20 1.77 -11.52
C LYS A 34 5.32 1.54 -10.51
N GLN A 35 5.88 2.61 -9.92
CA GLN A 35 6.90 2.47 -8.88
C GLN A 35 6.35 1.70 -7.67
N TRP A 36 5.10 1.98 -7.30
CA TRP A 36 4.48 1.31 -6.17
C TRP A 36 4.25 -0.17 -6.44
N VAL A 37 3.66 -0.52 -7.58
CA VAL A 37 3.47 -1.92 -7.99
C VAL A 37 4.81 -2.65 -8.07
N HIS A 38 5.84 -2.00 -8.60
CA HIS A 38 7.18 -2.56 -8.68
C HIS A 38 7.79 -2.82 -7.30
N ALA A 39 7.69 -1.86 -6.37
CA ALA A 39 8.21 -1.99 -5.02
C ALA A 39 7.44 -3.04 -4.19
N ILE A 40 6.12 -3.15 -4.38
CA ILE A 40 5.30 -4.20 -3.77
C ILE A 40 5.66 -5.59 -4.31
N GLY A 41 6.16 -5.66 -5.56
CA GLY A 41 6.63 -6.91 -6.15
C GLY A 41 5.54 -7.94 -6.45
N ARG A 42 4.27 -7.54 -6.43
CA ARG A 42 3.12 -8.43 -6.66
C ARG A 42 2.63 -8.30 -8.11
N LYS A 43 2.81 -9.35 -8.91
CA LYS A 43 2.39 -9.37 -10.33
C LYS A 43 0.87 -9.20 -10.52
N ASN A 44 0.07 -9.68 -9.56
CA ASN A 44 -1.41 -9.61 -9.57
C ASN A 44 -1.97 -8.64 -8.51
N LEU A 45 -1.31 -7.48 -8.31
CA LEU A 45 -1.90 -6.45 -7.47
C LEU A 45 -3.17 -5.92 -8.13
N GLN A 46 -4.33 -6.14 -7.52
CA GLN A 46 -5.58 -5.53 -7.98
C GLN A 46 -5.48 -4.03 -7.77
N LEU A 47 -5.37 -3.24 -8.85
CA LEU A 47 -5.28 -1.77 -8.82
C LEU A 47 -6.67 -1.15 -8.64
N ASN A 48 -7.38 -1.59 -7.61
CA ASN A 48 -8.78 -1.21 -7.40
C ASN A 48 -8.86 -0.04 -6.43
N LYS A 49 -9.97 0.71 -6.50
CA LYS A 49 -10.28 1.80 -5.55
C LYS A 49 -10.38 1.36 -4.09
N HIS A 50 -10.49 0.06 -3.82
CA HIS A 50 -10.52 -0.54 -2.49
C HIS A 50 -9.13 -0.95 -1.98
N THR A 51 -8.14 -0.94 -2.87
CA THR A 51 -6.77 -1.33 -2.55
C THR A 51 -6.13 -0.24 -1.71
N ARG A 52 -5.63 -0.63 -0.54
CA ARG A 52 -5.02 0.28 0.44
C ARG A 52 -3.65 -0.23 0.86
N ILE A 53 -2.80 0.67 1.26
CA ILE A 53 -1.45 0.38 1.79
C ILE A 53 -1.35 1.11 3.13
N CYS A 54 -0.89 0.42 4.17
CA CYS A 54 -0.77 1.02 5.49
C CYS A 54 0.47 1.93 5.60
N SER A 55 0.40 2.90 6.50
CA SER A 55 1.44 3.90 6.77
C SER A 55 2.81 3.31 7.09
N GLU A 56 2.85 2.11 7.64
CA GLU A 56 4.08 1.37 7.94
C GLU A 56 4.94 1.11 6.70
N HIS A 57 4.34 0.97 5.51
CA HIS A 57 5.10 0.82 4.28
C HIS A 57 5.58 2.16 3.68
N PHE A 58 5.14 3.29 4.24
CA PHE A 58 5.51 4.62 3.77
C PHE A 58 6.70 5.20 4.52
N ILE A 59 6.98 4.77 5.75
CA ILE A 59 8.10 5.28 6.57
C ILE A 59 8.56 4.17 7.53
N GLN A 60 9.88 3.92 7.53
CA GLN A 60 10.66 3.00 8.38
C GLN A 60 10.70 1.49 8.03
N ALA A 61 11.84 1.14 7.41
CA ALA A 61 12.86 0.28 8.01
C ALA A 61 13.20 -1.07 7.37
N ASN A 62 12.61 -1.52 6.26
CA ASN A 62 13.13 -2.74 5.59
C ASN A 62 12.90 -2.83 4.06
N GLY A 63 13.54 -1.94 3.31
CA GLY A 63 14.13 -2.33 2.02
C GLY A 63 13.36 -2.11 0.71
N ARG A 64 12.07 -1.73 0.69
CA ARG A 64 11.38 -1.33 -0.56
C ARG A 64 10.39 -0.19 -0.34
N LEU A 65 10.83 1.04 -0.64
CA LEU A 65 10.11 2.27 -0.33
C LEU A 65 9.01 2.59 -1.35
N LEU A 66 7.81 2.89 -0.85
CA LEU A 66 6.73 3.53 -1.60
C LEU A 66 6.77 5.04 -1.30
N ARG A 67 7.10 5.90 -2.28
CA ARG A 67 7.14 7.35 -2.07
C ARG A 67 5.70 7.90 -1.93
N LYS A 68 5.46 8.65 -0.85
CA LYS A 68 4.16 9.22 -0.43
C LYS A 68 3.72 10.51 -1.15
N ASP A 69 4.29 10.83 -2.32
CA ASP A 69 4.05 12.14 -2.97
C ASP A 69 2.58 12.42 -3.22
#